data_AF-A0A0P7ZQ72-F1
#
_entry.id   AF-A0A0P7ZQ72-F1
#
_cell.length_a   1.000
_cell.length_b   1.000
_cell.length_c   1.000
_cell.angle_alpha   90.00
_cell.angle_beta   90.00
_cell.angle_gamma   90.00
#
_symmetry.space_group_name_H-M   'P 1'
#
loop_
_entity.id
_entity.type
_entity.pdbx_description
1 polymer ?
#
loop_
_entity_poly.entity_id
_entity_poly.type
_entity_poly.pdbx_seq_one_letter_code
_entity_poly.pdbx_strand_id
1 'polypeptide(L)'
;MLKQTILLGCLLIISNTIPVSASPVLALEEPTMMLPEEFTVTVQDANGRSVQRVLPTVNRYQGEDGGYIAFYSRNPEIGVYSVGGGIYVVGQVRLQGEYWGRIFQPAGYEGEDISAEQVFKDLADEIFPQCNGGCWAGGDTGGWLGR
;
A
#
# COMPACT_ATOMS: atom_id res chain seq x y z
N MET A 1 -40.50 9.91 85.00
CA MET A 1 -40.85 10.88 83.94
C MET A 1 -39.58 11.49 83.38
N LEU A 2 -39.49 11.57 82.05
CA LEU A 2 -38.58 12.36 81.19
C LEU A 2 -37.15 11.86 80.84
N LYS A 3 -36.98 11.72 79.50
CA LYS A 3 -35.83 11.98 78.58
C LYS A 3 -34.71 10.92 78.49
N GLN A 4 -34.56 10.15 77.39
CA GLN A 4 -34.11 10.43 76.00
C GLN A 4 -32.58 10.57 75.80
N THR A 5 -32.04 9.69 74.93
CA THR A 5 -30.92 9.88 73.96
C THR A 5 -29.50 9.90 74.57
N ILE A 6 -28.48 9.18 74.07
CA ILE A 6 -27.73 9.42 72.80
C ILE A 6 -26.93 8.18 72.36
N LEU A 7 -26.97 7.90 71.05
CA LEU A 7 -26.07 7.05 70.26
C LEU A 7 -24.66 7.64 70.15
N LEU A 8 -23.62 6.79 70.17
CA LEU A 8 -22.32 7.02 69.52
C LEU A 8 -21.62 5.65 69.44
N GLY A 9 -21.09 5.12 68.35
CA GLY A 9 -20.90 5.54 66.96
C GLY A 9 -19.90 4.53 66.40
N CYS A 10 -20.26 3.78 65.35
CA CYS A 10 -19.32 2.91 64.64
C CYS A 10 -19.29 3.36 63.18
N LEU A 11 -18.25 4.12 62.85
CA LEU A 11 -18.00 4.67 61.52
C LEU A 11 -17.33 3.57 60.68
N LEU A 12 -18.10 2.92 59.82
CA LEU A 12 -17.58 2.03 58.78
C LEU A 12 -17.20 2.88 57.57
N ILE A 13 -15.90 3.06 57.31
CA ILE A 13 -15.42 3.62 56.04
C ILE A 13 -15.38 2.48 55.02
N ILE A 14 -16.34 2.49 54.10
CA ILE A 14 -16.31 1.65 52.89
C ILE A 14 -15.54 2.44 51.83
N SER A 15 -14.28 2.05 51.59
CA SER A 15 -13.50 2.52 50.44
C SER A 15 -14.06 1.88 49.16
N ASN A 16 -14.77 2.66 48.35
CA ASN A 16 -15.14 2.28 46.99
C ASN A 16 -13.91 2.41 46.08
N THR A 17 -13.28 1.29 45.74
CA THR A 17 -12.35 1.23 44.62
C THR A 17 -13.16 1.16 43.32
N ILE A 18 -13.14 2.24 42.55
CA ILE A 18 -13.72 2.27 41.20
C ILE A 18 -12.77 1.51 40.27
N PRO A 19 -13.20 0.47 39.55
CA PRO A 19 -12.38 -0.12 38.51
C PRO A 19 -12.27 0.88 37.35
N VAL A 20 -11.06 1.35 37.08
CA VAL A 20 -10.74 2.09 35.85
C VAL A 20 -10.89 1.11 34.69
N SER A 21 -12.00 1.24 33.97
CA SER A 21 -12.22 0.56 32.70
C SER A 21 -11.17 1.06 31.72
N ALA A 22 -10.20 0.20 31.38
CA ALA A 22 -9.29 0.44 30.28
C ALA A 22 -10.13 0.46 29.00
N SER A 23 -10.42 1.66 28.48
CA SER A 23 -10.94 1.82 27.13
C SER A 23 -9.92 1.22 26.16
N PRO A 24 -10.34 0.47 25.13
CA PRO A 24 -9.42 0.12 24.05
C PRO A 24 -8.96 1.43 23.40
N VAL A 25 -7.68 1.77 23.59
CA VAL A 25 -7.03 2.78 22.78
C VAL A 25 -7.02 2.22 21.37
N LEU A 26 -7.91 2.73 20.52
CA LEU A 26 -7.83 2.56 19.08
C LEU A 26 -6.47 3.14 18.67
N ALA A 27 -5.48 2.27 18.46
CA ALA A 27 -4.30 2.63 17.70
C ALA A 27 -4.80 3.14 16.36
N LEU A 28 -4.60 4.42 16.09
CA LEU A 28 -4.73 4.96 14.74
C LEU A 28 -3.59 4.28 13.97
N GLU A 29 -3.90 3.26 13.18
CA GLU A 29 -2.91 2.69 12.28
C GLU A 29 -2.46 3.82 11.35
N GLU A 30 -1.20 4.24 11.49
CA GLU A 30 -0.57 5.17 10.55
C GLU A 30 -0.84 4.61 9.15
N PRO A 31 -1.42 5.41 8.22
CA PRO A 31 -1.84 4.89 6.94
C PRO A 31 -0.63 4.26 6.27
N THR A 32 -0.64 2.93 6.14
CA THR A 32 0.38 2.24 5.36
C THR A 32 0.37 2.88 3.98
N MET A 33 1.52 3.41 3.53
CA MET A 33 1.67 4.03 2.19
C MET A 33 1.63 2.96 1.07
N MET A 34 0.75 1.98 1.24
CA MET A 34 0.57 0.81 0.40
C MET A 34 -0.70 1.02 -0.43
N LEU A 35 -0.56 0.86 -1.74
CA LEU A 35 -1.70 0.81 -2.65
C LEU A 35 -2.51 -0.47 -2.39
N PRO A 36 -3.85 -0.41 -2.49
CA PRO A 36 -4.69 -1.59 -2.39
C PRO A 36 -4.35 -2.57 -3.52
N GLU A 37 -4.52 -3.87 -3.28
CA GLU A 37 -4.28 -4.90 -4.31
C GLU A 37 -5.22 -4.72 -5.53
N GLU A 38 -6.44 -4.20 -5.30
CA GLU A 38 -7.38 -3.76 -6.33
C GLU A 38 -7.21 -2.28 -6.69
N PHE A 39 -5.99 -1.85 -6.99
CA PHE A 39 -5.71 -0.46 -7.35
C PHE A 39 -6.40 -0.06 -8.66
N THR A 40 -7.28 0.93 -8.61
CA THR A 40 -8.02 1.41 -9.78
C THR A 40 -7.35 2.63 -10.40
N VAL A 41 -7.10 2.56 -11.70
CA VAL A 41 -6.58 3.67 -12.52
C VAL A 41 -7.66 4.20 -13.46
N THR A 42 -7.65 5.51 -13.71
CA THR A 42 -8.48 6.14 -14.74
C THR A 42 -7.64 6.37 -15.98
N VAL A 43 -8.08 5.83 -17.11
CA VAL A 43 -7.35 5.85 -18.38
C VAL A 43 -8.26 6.35 -19.50
N GLN A 44 -7.68 6.90 -20.55
CA GLN A 44 -8.41 7.31 -21.75
C GLN A 44 -8.56 6.10 -22.68
N ASP A 45 -9.79 5.79 -23.11
CA ASP A 45 -10.04 4.78 -24.14
C ASP A 45 -9.72 5.33 -25.56
N ALA A 46 -9.86 4.48 -26.59
CA ALA A 46 -9.61 4.86 -27.97
C ALA A 46 -10.51 6.00 -28.49
N ASN A 47 -11.61 6.30 -27.80
CA ASN A 47 -12.56 7.37 -28.14
C ASN A 47 -12.33 8.62 -27.27
N GLY A 48 -11.29 8.66 -26.43
CA GLY A 48 -11.02 9.77 -25.52
C GLY A 48 -12.01 9.85 -24.35
N ARG A 49 -12.59 8.71 -23.94
CA ARG A 49 -13.42 8.63 -22.73
C ARG A 49 -12.59 8.12 -21.56
N SER A 50 -12.76 8.77 -20.41
CA SER A 50 -12.22 8.27 -19.15
C SER A 50 -12.93 6.99 -18.72
N VAL A 51 -12.17 5.92 -18.58
CA VAL A 51 -12.64 4.61 -18.11
C VAL A 51 -11.77 4.13 -16.96
N GLN A 52 -12.38 3.43 -16.02
CA GLN A 52 -11.66 2.81 -14.91
C GLN A 52 -11.15 1.43 -15.31
N ARG A 53 -9.96 1.09 -14.81
CA ARG A 53 -9.33 -0.23 -14.94
C ARG A 53 -8.70 -0.61 -13.61
N VAL A 54 -8.77 -1.88 -13.25
CA VAL A 54 -8.01 -2.42 -12.12
C VAL A 54 -6.61 -2.73 -12.62
N LEU A 55 -5.59 -2.16 -11.98
CA LEU A 55 -4.18 -2.45 -12.21
C LEU A 55 -3.76 -3.54 -11.21
N PRO A 56 -3.41 -4.75 -11.67
CA PRO A 56 -2.88 -5.79 -10.81
C PRO A 56 -1.73 -5.25 -9.96
N THR A 57 -1.89 -5.30 -8.64
CA THR A 57 -0.96 -4.72 -7.68
C THR A 57 -0.60 -5.78 -6.64
N VAL A 58 0.70 -6.10 -6.54
CA VAL A 58 1.20 -7.13 -5.61
C VAL A 58 2.08 -6.49 -4.55
N ASN A 59 1.70 -6.61 -3.30
CA ASN A 59 2.42 -6.04 -2.16
C ASN A 59 3.44 -7.02 -1.57
N ARG A 60 4.50 -7.35 -2.33
CA ARG A 60 5.53 -8.33 -1.91
C ARG A 60 6.33 -7.86 -0.70
N TYR A 61 6.60 -6.57 -0.61
CA TYR A 61 7.28 -5.95 0.52
C TYR A 61 6.30 -5.19 1.43
N GLN A 62 6.43 -5.38 2.75
CA GLN A 62 5.51 -4.84 3.77
C GLN A 62 6.15 -3.77 4.67
N GLY A 63 7.47 -3.54 4.56
CA GLY A 63 8.17 -2.51 5.35
C GLY A 63 7.86 -1.08 4.89
N GLU A 64 8.20 -0.10 5.73
CA GLU A 64 7.90 1.32 5.49
C GLU A 64 8.67 1.91 4.30
N ASP A 65 9.91 1.45 4.10
CA ASP A 65 10.82 1.78 3.00
C ASP A 65 10.47 1.00 1.73
N GLY A 66 9.22 1.11 1.29
CA GLY A 66 8.77 0.44 0.08
C GLY A 66 8.00 1.33 -0.87
N GLY A 67 8.13 0.99 -2.14
CA GLY A 67 7.48 1.65 -3.26
C GLY A 67 7.28 0.66 -4.41
N TYR A 68 6.84 1.15 -5.55
CA TYR A 68 6.33 0.31 -6.63
C TYR A 68 7.21 0.39 -7.86
N ILE A 69 7.52 -0.77 -8.45
CA ILE A 69 7.87 -0.84 -9.87
C ILE A 69 6.63 -1.23 -10.66
N ALA A 70 6.52 -0.74 -11.88
CA ALA A 70 5.51 -1.18 -12.84
C ALA A 70 6.15 -2.09 -13.88
N PHE A 71 5.36 -3.04 -14.38
CA PHE A 71 5.73 -3.92 -15.47
C PHE A 71 5.05 -3.50 -16.76
N TYR A 72 5.81 -3.53 -17.85
CA TYR A 72 5.38 -3.08 -19.15
C TYR A 72 5.56 -4.17 -20.20
N SER A 73 4.77 -4.10 -21.26
CA SER A 73 4.90 -4.97 -22.42
C SER A 73 4.67 -4.21 -23.72
N ARG A 74 5.13 -4.80 -24.83
CA ARG A 74 4.75 -4.44 -26.19
C ARG A 74 3.50 -5.17 -26.68
N ASN A 75 3.03 -6.19 -25.96
CA ASN A 75 1.83 -6.94 -26.31
C ASN A 75 0.58 -6.22 -25.75
N PRO A 76 -0.31 -5.69 -26.60
CA PRO A 76 -1.54 -5.03 -26.16
C PRO A 76 -2.53 -5.98 -25.45
N GLU A 77 -2.49 -7.28 -25.74
CA GLU A 77 -3.46 -8.25 -25.22
C GLU A 77 -3.30 -8.52 -23.72
N ILE A 78 -2.10 -8.30 -23.18
CA ILE A 78 -1.79 -8.50 -21.76
C ILE A 78 -1.73 -7.19 -20.97
N GLY A 79 -1.89 -6.06 -21.66
CA GLY A 79 -1.83 -4.73 -21.09
C GLY A 79 -3.17 -4.28 -20.50
N VAL A 80 -3.13 -3.62 -19.34
CA VAL A 80 -4.29 -2.98 -18.72
C VAL A 80 -4.63 -1.66 -19.43
N TYR A 81 -3.60 -0.87 -19.77
CA TYR A 81 -3.73 0.38 -20.50
C TYR A 81 -2.43 0.78 -21.18
N SER A 82 -2.51 1.69 -22.16
CA SER A 82 -1.32 2.20 -22.86
C SER A 82 -0.80 3.50 -22.24
N VAL A 83 0.52 3.63 -22.20
CA VAL A 83 1.24 4.89 -21.89
C VAL A 83 1.76 5.57 -23.15
N GLY A 84 1.30 5.15 -24.33
CA GLY A 84 1.76 5.63 -25.63
C GLY A 84 2.97 4.86 -26.16
N GLY A 85 3.31 5.13 -27.43
CA GLY A 85 4.48 4.54 -28.09
C GLY A 85 4.43 3.02 -28.24
N GLY A 86 3.25 2.38 -28.15
CA GLY A 86 3.11 0.92 -28.18
C GLY A 86 3.60 0.23 -26.91
N ILE A 87 3.54 0.93 -25.76
CA ILE A 87 3.87 0.41 -24.44
C ILE A 87 2.58 0.31 -23.63
N TYR A 88 2.43 -0.82 -22.93
CA TYR A 88 1.26 -1.13 -22.12
C TYR A 88 1.69 -1.53 -20.72
N VAL A 89 0.97 -1.04 -19.71
CA VAL A 89 1.20 -1.41 -18.31
C VAL A 89 0.48 -2.72 -18.01
N VAL A 90 1.18 -3.70 -17.46
CA VAL A 90 0.66 -5.04 -17.12
C VAL A 90 0.22 -5.11 -15.65
N GLY A 91 1.01 -4.50 -14.77
CA GLY A 91 0.80 -4.56 -13.32
C GLY A 91 1.90 -3.79 -12.59
N GLN A 92 1.86 -3.85 -11.26
CA GLN A 92 2.88 -3.25 -10.41
C GLN A 92 3.15 -4.11 -9.17
N VAL A 93 4.35 -3.98 -8.63
CA VAL A 93 4.81 -4.77 -7.48
C VAL A 93 5.52 -3.86 -6.49
N ARG A 94 5.16 -4.00 -5.21
CA ARG A 94 5.80 -3.29 -4.11
C ARG A 94 7.08 -4.00 -3.69
N LEU A 95 8.20 -3.27 -3.70
CA LEU A 95 9.52 -3.74 -3.30
C LEU A 95 10.13 -2.80 -2.26
N GLN A 96 11.20 -3.25 -1.62
CA GLN A 96 12.03 -2.40 -0.75
C GLN A 96 12.83 -1.41 -1.58
N GLY A 97 13.01 -0.19 -1.10
CA GLY A 97 13.76 0.87 -1.75
C GLY A 97 13.23 2.26 -1.42
N GLU A 98 13.54 3.24 -2.27
CA GLU A 98 13.11 4.62 -2.07
C GLU A 98 12.72 5.33 -3.36
N TYR A 99 11.94 6.39 -3.25
CA TYR A 99 11.61 7.25 -4.39
C TYR A 99 12.63 8.38 -4.52
N TRP A 100 13.24 8.49 -5.70
CA TRP A 100 13.99 9.68 -6.11
C TRP A 100 13.10 10.53 -7.01
N GLY A 101 12.39 11.48 -6.39
CA GLY A 101 11.26 12.16 -7.02
C GLY A 101 10.16 11.16 -7.39
N ARG A 102 9.82 11.07 -8.66
CA ARG A 102 8.79 10.14 -9.15
C ARG A 102 9.28 8.72 -9.42
N ILE A 103 10.60 8.52 -9.45
CA ILE A 103 11.20 7.26 -9.86
C ILE A 103 11.51 6.43 -8.62
N PHE A 104 10.85 5.29 -8.46
CA PHE A 104 11.20 4.32 -7.46
C PHE A 104 12.53 3.63 -7.81
N GLN A 105 13.43 3.60 -6.84
CA GLN A 105 14.74 2.95 -6.89
C GLN A 105 14.67 1.72 -5.99
N PRO A 106 14.55 0.50 -6.54
CA PRO A 106 14.61 -0.71 -5.75
C PRO A 106 15.95 -0.82 -5.02
N ALA A 107 15.92 -1.32 -3.79
CA ALA A 107 17.12 -1.47 -2.97
C ALA A 107 18.19 -2.29 -3.70
N GLY A 108 19.40 -1.72 -3.83
CA GLY A 108 20.53 -2.33 -4.52
C GLY A 108 20.56 -2.12 -6.04
N TYR A 109 19.64 -1.34 -6.61
CA TYR A 109 19.58 -0.96 -8.03
C TYR A 109 19.46 0.56 -8.21
N GLU A 110 19.92 1.34 -7.23
CA GLU A 110 19.77 2.79 -7.22
C GLU A 110 20.54 3.45 -8.36
N GLY A 111 19.82 4.18 -9.21
CA GLY A 111 20.39 4.83 -10.39
C GLY A 111 20.65 3.90 -11.57
N GLU A 112 20.26 2.63 -11.46
CA GLU A 112 20.41 1.63 -12.52
C GLU A 112 19.19 1.56 -13.44
N ASP A 113 19.40 1.05 -14.65
CA ASP A 113 18.30 0.77 -15.59
C ASP A 113 17.68 -0.59 -15.32
N ILE A 114 16.68 -0.60 -14.45
CA ILE A 114 15.95 -1.82 -14.06
C ILE A 114 15.16 -2.47 -15.21
N SER A 115 15.03 -1.84 -16.38
CA SER A 115 14.33 -2.43 -17.53
C SER A 115 15.14 -3.53 -18.20
N ALA A 116 16.48 -3.47 -18.10
CA ALA A 116 17.38 -4.45 -18.69
C ALA A 116 17.64 -5.64 -17.75
N GLU A 117 17.50 -5.43 -16.44
CA GLU A 117 17.91 -6.35 -15.39
C GLU A 117 17.11 -7.64 -15.36
N GLN A 118 17.84 -8.77 -15.34
CA GLN A 118 17.22 -10.10 -15.44
C GLN A 118 16.36 -10.42 -14.23
N VAL A 119 16.76 -9.99 -13.03
CA VAL A 119 15.99 -10.24 -11.80
C VAL A 119 14.56 -9.70 -11.90
N PHE A 120 14.36 -8.56 -12.56
CA PHE A 120 13.04 -7.98 -12.72
C PHE A 120 12.26 -8.62 -13.87
N LYS A 121 12.93 -9.12 -14.90
CA LYS A 121 12.28 -9.93 -15.94
C LYS A 121 11.75 -11.24 -15.37
N ASP A 122 12.56 -11.92 -14.57
CA ASP A 122 12.18 -13.15 -13.88
C ASP A 122 11.02 -12.89 -12.90
N LEU A 123 11.07 -11.77 -12.18
CA LEU A 123 9.99 -11.32 -11.30
C LEU A 123 8.69 -11.05 -12.09
N ALA A 124 8.78 -10.45 -13.27
CA ALA A 124 7.63 -10.21 -14.14
C ALA A 124 6.95 -11.51 -14.52
N ASP A 125 7.72 -12.51 -14.93
CA ASP A 125 7.19 -13.82 -15.34
C ASP A 125 6.65 -14.64 -14.15
N GLU A 126 7.25 -14.50 -12.97
CA GLU A 126 6.75 -15.10 -11.72
C GLU A 126 5.34 -14.58 -11.37
N ILE A 127 5.17 -13.25 -11.41
CA ILE A 127 3.96 -12.59 -10.92
C ILE A 127 2.89 -12.45 -12.00
N PHE A 128 3.32 -12.26 -13.25
CA PHE A 128 2.46 -12.07 -14.42
C PHE A 128 2.86 -13.09 -15.50
N PRO A 129 2.46 -14.37 -15.38
CA PRO A 129 2.90 -15.43 -16.30
C PRO A 129 2.61 -15.16 -17.78
N GLN A 130 1.63 -14.30 -18.08
CA GLN A 130 1.36 -13.82 -19.43
C GLN A 130 2.49 -12.98 -20.06
N CYS A 131 3.47 -12.53 -19.28
CA CYS A 131 4.65 -11.82 -19.74
C CYS A 131 5.55 -12.70 -20.62
N ASN A 132 5.77 -13.96 -20.21
CA ASN A 132 6.52 -14.97 -20.97
C ASN A 132 7.85 -14.44 -21.55
N GLY A 133 8.66 -13.77 -20.73
CA GLY A 133 9.95 -13.17 -21.07
C GLY A 133 9.87 -11.86 -21.86
N GLY A 134 8.66 -11.36 -22.15
CA GLY A 134 8.42 -10.18 -22.97
C GLY A 134 8.18 -8.88 -22.18
N CYS A 135 8.17 -8.93 -20.85
CA CYS A 135 7.95 -7.78 -20.00
C CYS A 135 9.25 -7.19 -19.44
N TRP A 136 9.21 -5.92 -19.05
CA TRP A 136 10.30 -5.23 -18.36
C TRP A 136 9.76 -4.33 -17.25
N ALA A 137 10.61 -4.00 -16.27
CA ALA A 137 10.27 -3.13 -15.16
C ALA A 137 10.61 -1.65 -15.43
N GLY A 138 9.95 -0.75 -14.71
CA GLY A 138 10.30 0.67 -14.63
C GLY A 138 9.74 1.32 -13.36
N GLY A 139 10.41 2.39 -12.92
CA GLY A 139 10.17 3.01 -11.62
C GLY A 139 9.27 4.24 -11.62
N ASP A 140 8.78 4.76 -12.76
CA ASP A 140 7.92 5.96 -12.80
C ASP A 140 6.50 5.65 -12.30
N THR A 141 6.38 5.52 -10.99
CA THR A 141 5.17 5.14 -10.25
C THR A 141 4.87 6.10 -9.09
N GLY A 142 5.78 7.03 -8.79
CA GLY A 142 5.61 7.98 -7.68
C GLY A 142 4.39 8.89 -7.83
N GLY A 143 3.89 9.05 -9.07
CA GLY A 143 2.66 9.78 -9.36
C GLY A 143 1.42 9.21 -8.67
N TRP A 144 1.36 7.90 -8.37
CA TRP A 144 0.26 7.29 -7.62
C TRP A 144 0.21 7.75 -6.16
N LEU A 145 1.35 8.18 -5.62
CA LEU A 145 1.59 8.49 -4.22
C LEU A 145 1.87 9.98 -3.98
N GLY A 146 1.79 10.81 -5.03
CA GLY A 146 2.06 12.26 -4.95
C GLY A 146 3.52 12.62 -4.68
N ARG A 147 4.47 11.81 -5.18
CA ARG A 147 5.93 12.03 -5.06
C ARG A 147 6.51 12.79 -6.25
#